data_AF-A0A094AJ76-F1
#
_entry.id   AF-A0A094AJ76-F1
#
_cell.length_a   1.000
_cell.length_b   1.000
_cell.length_c   1.000
_cell.angle_alpha   90.00
_cell.angle_beta   90.00
_cell.angle_gamma   90.00
#
_symmetry.space_group_name_H-M   'P 1'
#
loop_
_entity.id
_entity.type
_entity.pdbx_description
1 polymer ?
#
loop_
_entity_poly.entity_id
_entity_poly.type
_entity_poly.pdbx_seq_one_letter_code
_entity_poly.pdbx_strand_id
1 'polypeptide(L)'
;MIVPSFLTLGFLATAVIAAADPRTCDRNDAKLPLLDAKNFQLTYSPNSHTSKLAKHLKTVSMTQVLTNANRQLVKKAPKTGSGKPVESWGWNNGDDDTTKYYPQGISSSGDALGAGKWEGHNVWEAAKGEKKKARISFIDRSTHKYRHVLLVEPTADDNFKEVSVHAGGIAWYGDALYVVDTDNGLRVFNVSSIFSVGAGDRVGKDPTTGKYSANNYAYVLPQMWPSNPTPPSATPGSPSTAAPPPTASSSASTKKPTSRHPSA
;
A
#
# COMPACT_ATOMS: atom_id res chain seq x y z
N MET A 1 -55.61 11.05 47.76
CA MET A 1 -54.22 11.57 47.71
C MET A 1 -53.41 10.56 46.91
N ILE A 2 -53.25 10.79 45.61
CA ILE A 2 -52.60 9.85 44.67
C ILE A 2 -51.24 10.44 44.35
N VAL A 3 -50.18 9.70 44.70
CA VAL A 3 -48.79 10.08 44.45
C VAL A 3 -48.43 9.67 43.02
N PRO A 4 -47.86 10.54 42.16
CA PRO A 4 -47.44 10.14 40.83
C PRO A 4 -46.09 9.41 40.90
N SER A 5 -46.06 8.17 40.42
CA SER A 5 -44.84 7.42 40.14
C SER A 5 -44.12 8.04 38.93
N PHE A 6 -42.92 8.57 39.15
CA PHE A 6 -42.02 8.93 38.06
C PHE A 6 -41.32 7.67 37.54
N LEU A 7 -41.61 7.32 36.28
CA LEU A 7 -40.90 6.29 35.54
C LEU A 7 -39.56 6.88 35.09
N THR A 8 -38.45 6.46 35.71
CA THR A 8 -37.10 6.83 35.29
C THR A 8 -36.74 6.07 34.01
N LEU A 9 -36.74 6.79 32.88
CA LEU A 9 -36.18 6.28 31.63
C LEU A 9 -34.65 6.20 31.77
N GLY A 10 -34.13 4.99 32.00
CA GLY A 10 -32.70 4.72 31.98
C GLY A 10 -32.16 4.79 30.55
N PHE A 11 -31.43 5.86 30.22
CA PHE A 11 -30.61 5.89 29.00
C PHE A 11 -29.48 4.86 29.13
N LEU A 12 -29.52 3.78 28.35
CA LEU A 12 -28.33 2.96 28.11
C LEU A 12 -27.35 3.79 27.28
N ALA A 13 -26.36 4.38 27.93
CA ALA A 13 -25.19 4.91 27.24
C ALA A 13 -24.36 3.72 26.71
N THR A 14 -24.50 3.39 25.44
CA THR A 14 -23.53 2.54 24.74
C THR A 14 -22.20 3.28 24.71
N ALA A 15 -21.23 2.82 25.50
CA ALA A 15 -19.87 3.32 25.40
C ALA A 15 -19.36 3.08 23.98
N VAL A 16 -19.26 4.15 23.20
CA VAL A 16 -18.54 4.14 21.94
C VAL A 16 -17.08 3.92 22.32
N ILE A 17 -16.56 2.71 22.10
CA ILE A 17 -15.11 2.49 22.11
C ILE A 17 -14.58 3.22 20.89
N ALA A 18 -14.26 4.50 21.04
CA ALA A 18 -13.38 5.17 20.11
C ALA A 18 -12.04 4.43 20.21
N ALA A 19 -11.65 3.71 19.16
CA ALA A 19 -10.28 3.25 19.06
C ALA A 19 -9.38 4.48 19.24
N ALA A 20 -8.42 4.40 20.18
CA ALA A 20 -7.44 5.46 20.34
C ALA A 20 -6.84 5.80 18.97
N ASP A 21 -6.73 7.07 18.65
CA ASP A 21 -6.11 7.51 17.41
C ASP A 21 -4.71 6.88 17.36
N PRO A 22 -4.31 6.14 16.33
CA PRO A 22 -2.97 5.54 16.27
C PRO A 22 -1.83 6.57 16.35
N ARG A 23 -2.12 7.88 16.21
CA ARG A 23 -1.19 8.99 16.49
C ARG A 23 -1.08 9.35 17.98
N THR A 24 -1.96 8.82 18.83
CA THR A 24 -1.99 8.99 20.29
C THR A 24 -1.25 7.89 21.04
N CYS A 25 -0.36 7.14 20.38
CA CYS A 25 0.63 6.32 21.07
C CYS A 25 1.26 7.15 22.21
N ASP A 26 1.35 6.56 23.40
CA ASP A 26 1.96 7.23 24.55
C ASP A 26 3.39 7.64 24.22
N ARG A 27 3.57 8.92 23.89
CA ARG A 27 4.86 9.50 23.51
C ARG A 27 5.85 9.54 24.68
N ASN A 28 5.41 9.15 25.87
CA ASN A 28 6.19 9.13 27.10
C ASN A 28 6.50 7.70 27.59
N ASP A 29 6.20 6.65 26.82
CA ASP A 29 6.62 5.29 27.18
C ASP A 29 8.16 5.20 27.15
N ALA A 30 8.78 5.03 28.31
CA ALA A 30 10.22 4.88 28.46
C ALA A 30 10.79 3.67 27.68
N LYS A 31 9.95 2.72 27.27
CA LYS A 31 10.31 1.58 26.40
C LYS A 31 10.27 1.91 24.91
N LEU A 32 9.65 3.03 24.53
CA LEU A 32 9.55 3.55 23.16
C LEU A 32 10.16 4.97 23.12
N PRO A 33 11.49 5.11 23.32
CA PRO A 33 12.13 6.41 23.31
C PRO A 33 11.83 7.11 21.98
N LEU A 34 11.45 8.39 22.07
CA LEU A 34 11.26 9.24 20.90
C LEU A 34 12.52 9.21 20.04
N LEU A 35 12.35 8.76 18.81
CA LEU A 35 13.41 8.81 17.81
C LEU A 35 13.73 10.28 17.51
N ASP A 36 15.03 10.60 17.48
CA ASP A 36 15.46 11.94 17.09
C ASP A 36 15.20 12.15 15.59
N ALA A 37 14.20 12.98 15.27
CA ALA A 37 13.75 13.23 13.91
C ALA A 37 14.88 13.72 12.98
N LYS A 38 15.94 14.34 13.53
CA LYS A 38 17.10 14.77 12.73
C LYS A 38 17.81 13.62 12.03
N ASN A 39 17.70 12.40 12.59
CA ASN A 39 18.31 11.18 12.06
C ASN A 39 17.45 10.52 10.96
N PHE A 40 16.22 10.99 10.75
CA PHE A 40 15.24 10.40 9.83
C PHE A 40 14.71 11.44 8.84
N GLN A 41 15.63 12.16 8.21
CA GLN A 41 15.29 13.18 7.22
C GLN A 41 15.20 12.58 5.82
N LEU A 42 14.04 12.76 5.19
CA LEU A 42 13.85 12.47 3.78
C LEU A 42 14.21 13.69 2.96
N THR A 43 15.15 13.54 2.03
CA THR A 43 15.44 14.58 1.04
C THR A 43 14.63 14.29 -0.21
N TYR A 44 13.77 15.25 -0.59
CA TYR A 44 12.95 15.16 -1.79
C TYR A 44 13.65 15.86 -2.94
N SER A 45 13.71 15.20 -4.10
CA SER A 45 14.13 15.84 -5.35
C SER A 45 12.98 15.80 -6.33
N PRO A 46 12.51 16.94 -6.87
CA PRO A 46 11.41 16.92 -7.83
C PRO A 46 11.81 16.33 -9.17
N ASN A 47 10.96 15.46 -9.74
CA ASN A 47 11.09 15.08 -11.13
C ASN A 47 10.61 16.26 -12.01
N SER A 48 11.56 16.87 -12.73
CA SER A 48 11.33 18.08 -13.54
C SER A 48 10.46 17.83 -14.79
N HIS A 49 10.22 16.57 -15.15
CA HIS A 49 9.42 16.20 -16.31
C HIS A 49 7.95 15.97 -15.98
N THR A 50 7.58 15.70 -14.72
CA THR A 50 6.23 15.26 -14.34
C THR A 50 5.13 16.24 -14.79
N SER A 51 5.29 17.54 -14.53
CA SER A 51 4.29 18.55 -14.90
C SER A 51 4.20 18.80 -16.41
N LYS A 52 5.27 18.50 -17.15
CA LYS A 52 5.31 18.64 -18.61
C LYS A 52 4.71 17.41 -19.28
N LEU A 53 4.99 16.22 -18.75
CA LEU A 53 4.39 14.96 -19.21
C LEU A 53 2.86 15.01 -19.14
N ALA A 54 2.32 15.61 -18.07
CA ALA A 54 0.88 15.80 -17.89
C ALA A 54 0.20 16.59 -19.03
N LYS A 55 0.95 17.38 -19.81
CA LYS A 55 0.41 18.13 -20.98
C LYS A 55 0.20 17.24 -22.20
N HIS A 56 0.82 16.05 -22.23
CA HIS A 56 0.74 15.11 -23.34
C HIS A 56 -0.24 13.96 -23.11
N LEU A 57 -0.71 13.79 -21.88
CA LEU A 57 -1.56 12.68 -21.47
C LEU A 57 -2.85 13.19 -20.84
N LYS A 58 -3.90 12.38 -20.93
CA LYS A 58 -5.16 12.67 -20.26
C LYS A 58 -5.08 12.21 -18.81
N THR A 59 -5.17 13.15 -17.87
CA THR A 59 -5.41 12.85 -16.45
C THR A 59 -6.81 12.30 -16.26
N VAL A 60 -6.93 11.23 -15.47
CA VAL A 60 -8.19 10.59 -15.09
C VAL A 60 -8.29 10.51 -13.57
N SER A 61 -9.52 10.55 -13.08
CA SER A 61 -9.78 10.44 -11.64
C SER A 61 -9.73 8.98 -11.16
N MET A 62 -9.61 8.78 -9.85
CA MET A 62 -9.68 7.44 -9.26
C MET A 62 -11.06 6.81 -9.54
N THR A 63 -12.12 7.60 -9.44
CA THR A 63 -13.49 7.18 -9.75
C THR A 63 -13.58 6.60 -11.17
N GLN A 64 -12.93 7.22 -12.16
CA GLN A 64 -12.89 6.70 -13.53
C GLN A 64 -12.11 5.38 -13.63
N VAL A 65 -11.00 5.26 -12.91
CA VAL A 65 -10.21 4.02 -12.85
C VAL A 65 -11.02 2.87 -12.26
N LEU A 66 -11.74 3.11 -11.15
CA LEU A 66 -12.56 2.13 -10.46
C LEU A 66 -13.83 1.79 -11.25
N THR A 67 -14.46 2.76 -11.90
CA THR A 67 -15.61 2.52 -12.80
C THR A 67 -15.22 1.63 -13.97
N ASN A 68 -13.99 1.80 -14.49
CA ASN A 68 -13.42 0.97 -15.56
C ASN A 68 -12.61 -0.23 -15.04
N ALA A 69 -12.82 -0.64 -13.79
CA ALA A 69 -12.22 -1.85 -13.25
C ALA A 69 -12.60 -3.07 -14.12
N ASN A 70 -11.61 -3.87 -14.48
CA ASN A 70 -11.77 -5.05 -15.34
C ASN A 70 -11.47 -6.36 -14.61
N ARG A 71 -11.39 -6.32 -13.28
CA ARG A 71 -11.09 -7.46 -12.42
C ARG A 71 -11.93 -7.40 -11.16
N GLN A 72 -12.08 -8.54 -10.52
CA GLN A 72 -12.96 -8.75 -9.38
C GLN A 72 -12.23 -9.61 -8.35
N LEU A 73 -12.22 -9.19 -7.08
CA LEU A 73 -11.76 -10.06 -6.00
C LEU A 73 -12.79 -11.17 -5.77
N VAL A 74 -12.31 -12.33 -5.34
CA VAL A 74 -13.15 -13.49 -5.04
C VAL A 74 -13.19 -13.73 -3.54
N LYS A 75 -14.34 -14.16 -3.01
CA LYS A 75 -14.41 -14.60 -1.62
C LYS A 75 -13.47 -15.78 -1.44
N LYS A 76 -12.53 -15.67 -0.50
CA LYS A 76 -11.53 -16.70 -0.25
C LYS A 76 -11.13 -16.65 1.21
N ALA A 77 -11.13 -17.80 1.88
CA ALA A 77 -10.63 -17.90 3.24
C ALA A 77 -9.08 -18.00 3.22
N PRO A 78 -8.39 -17.48 4.26
CA PRO A 78 -6.95 -17.70 4.40
C PRO A 78 -6.66 -19.19 4.51
N LYS A 79 -5.62 -19.67 3.83
CA LYS A 79 -5.19 -21.08 3.90
C LYS A 79 -4.54 -21.44 5.24
N THR A 80 -4.09 -20.42 5.99
CA THR A 80 -3.35 -20.57 7.23
C THR A 80 -3.91 -19.62 8.30
N GLY A 81 -3.71 -20.00 9.55
CA GLY A 81 -4.22 -19.27 10.71
C GLY A 81 -5.65 -19.65 11.10
N SER A 82 -5.98 -19.42 12.37
CA SER A 82 -7.32 -19.65 12.95
C SER A 82 -8.06 -18.34 13.24
N GLY A 83 -7.59 -17.24 12.66
CA GLY A 83 -8.22 -15.93 12.79
C GLY A 83 -9.64 -15.92 12.22
N LYS A 84 -10.48 -15.04 12.75
CA LYS A 84 -11.85 -14.80 12.26
C LYS A 84 -11.89 -13.43 11.58
N PRO A 85 -11.45 -13.32 10.32
CA PRO A 85 -11.40 -12.02 9.65
C PRO A 85 -12.81 -11.46 9.45
N VAL A 86 -12.97 -10.15 9.67
CA VAL A 86 -14.22 -9.43 9.40
C VAL A 86 -14.55 -9.49 7.90
N GLU A 87 -13.51 -9.52 7.07
CA GLU A 87 -13.61 -9.55 5.63
C GLU A 87 -12.41 -10.34 5.06
N SER A 88 -12.65 -11.22 4.08
CA SER A 88 -11.60 -12.03 3.47
C SER A 88 -11.84 -12.21 1.97
N TRP A 89 -10.81 -11.88 1.19
CA TRP A 89 -10.83 -11.86 -0.26
C TRP A 89 -9.51 -12.37 -0.82
N GLY A 90 -9.59 -13.01 -1.98
CA GLY A 90 -8.46 -13.38 -2.81
C GLY A 90 -8.50 -12.67 -4.16
N TRP A 91 -7.36 -12.69 -4.85
CA TRP A 91 -7.30 -12.26 -6.25
C TRP A 91 -8.09 -13.23 -7.14
N ASN A 92 -8.54 -12.76 -8.30
CA ASN A 92 -9.09 -13.69 -9.29
C ASN A 92 -8.00 -14.66 -9.77
N ASN A 93 -8.41 -15.82 -10.28
CA ASN A 93 -7.48 -16.91 -10.65
C ASN A 93 -6.27 -16.44 -11.46
N GLY A 94 -6.47 -15.56 -12.47
CA GLY A 94 -5.36 -15.07 -13.28
C GLY A 94 -4.30 -14.23 -12.54
N ASP A 95 -4.67 -13.53 -11.46
CA ASP A 95 -3.72 -12.81 -10.60
C ASP A 95 -3.28 -13.62 -9.36
N ASP A 96 -3.98 -14.70 -9.01
CA ASP A 96 -3.66 -15.57 -7.86
C ASP A 96 -2.75 -16.75 -8.23
N ASP A 97 -2.89 -17.29 -9.44
CA ASP A 97 -2.19 -18.50 -9.90
C ASP A 97 -0.80 -18.21 -10.48
N THR A 98 -0.41 -16.93 -10.56
CA THR A 98 0.86 -16.51 -11.15
C THR A 98 1.99 -16.52 -10.14
N THR A 99 3.11 -17.14 -10.49
CA THR A 99 4.34 -17.10 -9.67
C THR A 99 5.14 -15.82 -9.86
N LYS A 100 4.70 -14.94 -10.76
CA LYS A 100 5.44 -13.74 -11.16
C LYS A 100 5.22 -12.54 -10.23
N TYR A 101 4.11 -12.50 -9.49
CA TYR A 101 3.69 -11.33 -8.72
C TYR A 101 3.07 -11.72 -7.38
N TYR A 102 3.64 -11.22 -6.27
CA TYR A 102 3.05 -11.37 -4.94
C TYR A 102 2.89 -9.99 -4.29
N PRO A 103 1.66 -9.55 -3.95
CA PRO A 103 1.48 -8.30 -3.22
C PRO A 103 2.08 -8.40 -1.82
N GLN A 104 2.82 -7.37 -1.42
CA GLN A 104 3.45 -7.30 -0.09
C GLN A 104 3.08 -6.02 0.67
N GLY A 105 2.91 -4.91 -0.05
CA GLY A 105 2.43 -3.66 0.53
C GLY A 105 0.91 -3.52 0.41
N ILE A 106 0.25 -3.08 1.48
CA ILE A 106 -1.15 -2.68 1.50
C ILE A 106 -1.30 -1.33 2.21
N SER A 107 -2.18 -0.47 1.67
CA SER A 107 -2.65 0.75 2.33
C SER A 107 -4.13 0.97 1.97
N SER A 108 -4.72 2.06 2.43
CA SER A 108 -6.11 2.39 2.15
C SER A 108 -6.36 3.88 2.11
N SER A 109 -7.53 4.28 1.57
CA SER A 109 -8.04 5.65 1.69
C SER A 109 -8.24 6.10 3.14
N GLY A 110 -8.29 5.14 4.08
CA GLY A 110 -8.26 5.36 5.53
C GLY A 110 -6.95 5.94 6.04
N ASP A 111 -5.83 5.53 5.43
CA ASP A 111 -4.50 6.07 5.74
C ASP A 111 -4.31 7.43 5.08
N ALA A 112 -4.89 7.60 3.88
CA ALA A 112 -4.72 8.78 3.05
C ALA A 112 -5.39 10.03 3.61
N LEU A 113 -6.65 9.90 4.06
CA LEU A 113 -7.50 11.02 4.43
C LEU A 113 -8.25 10.69 5.73
N GLY A 114 -8.38 11.68 6.62
CA GLY A 114 -9.12 11.51 7.88
C GLY A 114 -10.60 11.14 7.69
N ALA A 115 -11.20 11.47 6.53
CA ALA A 115 -12.56 11.06 6.17
C ALA A 115 -12.67 9.59 5.71
N GLY A 116 -11.53 8.92 5.49
CA GLY A 116 -11.41 7.51 5.10
C GLY A 116 -11.83 7.19 3.67
N LYS A 117 -12.18 8.20 2.86
CA LYS A 117 -12.67 8.05 1.49
C LYS A 117 -11.88 8.90 0.51
N TRP A 118 -11.58 8.32 -0.65
CA TRP A 118 -10.98 9.01 -1.78
C TRP A 118 -12.02 9.17 -2.90
N GLU A 119 -12.33 10.41 -3.29
CA GLU A 119 -13.39 10.71 -4.28
C GLU A 119 -14.73 9.99 -3.98
N GLY A 120 -15.06 9.80 -2.70
CA GLY A 120 -16.27 9.08 -2.27
C GLY A 120 -16.14 7.56 -2.15
N HIS A 121 -15.02 6.97 -2.58
CA HIS A 121 -14.75 5.53 -2.51
C HIS A 121 -13.96 5.14 -1.26
N ASN A 122 -14.29 3.99 -0.68
CA ASN A 122 -13.41 3.31 0.27
C ASN A 122 -12.44 2.43 -0.55
N VAL A 123 -11.17 2.80 -0.61
CA VAL A 123 -10.19 2.16 -1.52
C VAL A 123 -9.15 1.39 -0.71
N TRP A 124 -8.78 0.21 -1.21
CA TRP A 124 -7.54 -0.47 -0.82
C TRP A 124 -6.53 -0.39 -1.96
N GLU A 125 -5.28 -0.15 -1.61
CA GLU A 125 -4.13 -0.17 -2.49
C GLU A 125 -3.30 -1.39 -2.16
N ALA A 126 -3.02 -2.21 -3.16
CA ALA A 126 -2.05 -3.29 -3.01
C ALA A 126 -0.92 -3.11 -4.01
N ALA A 127 0.31 -2.97 -3.50
CA ALA A 127 1.49 -2.91 -4.33
C ALA A 127 1.96 -4.30 -4.75
N LYS A 128 2.32 -4.42 -6.02
CA LYS A 128 2.83 -5.65 -6.62
C LYS A 128 4.07 -5.35 -7.44
N GLY A 129 5.11 -6.15 -7.28
CA GLY A 129 6.32 -6.10 -8.09
C GLY A 129 6.52 -7.38 -8.91
N GLU A 130 6.94 -7.22 -10.16
CA GLU A 130 7.76 -8.17 -10.91
C GLU A 130 9.03 -7.42 -11.31
N LYS A 131 10.12 -8.15 -11.59
CA LYS A 131 11.29 -7.60 -12.27
C LYS A 131 10.83 -6.74 -13.46
N LYS A 132 10.94 -5.41 -13.31
CA LYS A 132 10.59 -4.34 -14.26
C LYS A 132 9.11 -3.92 -14.38
N LYS A 133 8.16 -4.33 -13.52
CA LYS A 133 6.73 -3.93 -13.70
C LYS A 133 6.02 -3.61 -12.38
N ALA A 134 6.58 -2.69 -11.58
CA ALA A 134 5.93 -2.28 -10.35
C ALA A 134 4.55 -1.65 -10.65
N ARG A 135 3.52 -2.07 -9.90
CA ARG A 135 2.14 -1.64 -10.12
C ARG A 135 1.37 -1.53 -8.80
N ILE A 136 0.31 -0.74 -8.83
CA ILE A 136 -0.67 -0.63 -7.75
C ILE A 136 -2.01 -1.17 -8.24
N SER A 137 -2.64 -2.01 -7.43
CA SER A 137 -4.05 -2.37 -7.60
C SER A 137 -4.89 -1.43 -6.76
N PHE A 138 -5.73 -0.60 -7.40
CA PHE A 138 -6.78 0.14 -6.69
C PHE A 138 -8.04 -0.72 -6.65
N ILE A 139 -8.51 -1.00 -5.44
CA ILE A 139 -9.64 -1.88 -5.16
C ILE A 139 -10.75 -1.06 -4.51
N ASP A 140 -11.93 -1.04 -5.11
CA ASP A 140 -13.11 -0.48 -4.46
C ASP A 140 -13.66 -1.49 -3.46
N ARG A 141 -13.66 -1.17 -2.17
CA ARG A 141 -14.14 -2.07 -1.11
C ARG A 141 -15.65 -2.33 -1.16
N SER A 142 -16.43 -1.49 -1.84
CA SER A 142 -17.87 -1.66 -1.94
C SER A 142 -18.27 -2.68 -3.01
N THR A 143 -17.52 -2.71 -4.12
CA THR A 143 -17.80 -3.60 -5.27
C THR A 143 -16.84 -4.77 -5.35
N HIS A 144 -15.72 -4.68 -4.64
CA HIS A 144 -14.57 -5.59 -4.70
C HIS A 144 -13.96 -5.71 -6.10
N LYS A 145 -14.29 -4.77 -6.99
CA LYS A 145 -13.66 -4.61 -8.30
C LYS A 145 -12.36 -3.86 -8.16
N TYR A 146 -11.42 -4.15 -9.06
CA TYR A 146 -10.14 -3.50 -9.02
C TYR A 146 -9.53 -3.30 -10.40
N ARG A 147 -8.59 -2.35 -10.46
CA ARG A 147 -7.82 -2.03 -11.66
C ARG A 147 -6.35 -1.93 -11.28
N HIS A 148 -5.50 -2.49 -12.14
CA HIS A 148 -4.05 -2.30 -12.03
C HIS A 148 -3.62 -1.02 -12.73
N VAL A 149 -2.73 -0.27 -12.10
CA VAL A 149 -2.10 0.95 -12.60
C VAL A 149 -0.58 0.76 -12.55
N LEU A 150 0.09 0.96 -13.67
CA LEU A 150 1.55 0.79 -13.76
C LEU A 150 2.26 1.98 -13.13
N LEU A 151 3.27 1.74 -12.29
CA LEU A 151 4.14 2.80 -11.78
C LEU A 151 5.16 3.18 -12.85
N VAL A 152 5.27 4.46 -13.16
CA VAL A 152 6.18 4.97 -14.20
C VAL A 152 7.04 6.12 -13.70
N GLU A 153 8.23 6.23 -14.26
CA GLU A 153 9.17 7.33 -14.03
C GLU A 153 9.19 8.20 -15.29
N PRO A 154 8.76 9.47 -15.20
CA PRO A 154 8.98 10.43 -16.29
C PRO A 154 10.48 10.58 -16.58
N THR A 155 10.88 10.35 -17.82
CA THR A 155 12.29 10.39 -18.28
C THR A 155 12.55 11.50 -19.29
N ALA A 156 11.50 12.12 -19.82
CA ALA A 156 11.54 13.29 -20.67
C ALA A 156 10.23 14.07 -20.52
N ASP A 157 10.21 15.30 -21.04
CA ASP A 157 9.04 16.18 -20.98
C ASP A 157 7.76 15.56 -21.58
N ASP A 158 7.92 14.59 -22.49
CA ASP A 158 6.84 13.90 -23.19
C ASP A 158 7.01 12.37 -23.19
N ASN A 159 7.80 11.80 -22.27
CA ASN A 159 8.05 10.36 -22.23
C ASN A 159 8.29 9.81 -20.81
N PHE A 160 8.11 8.50 -20.64
CA PHE A 160 8.28 7.79 -19.38
C PHE A 160 8.76 6.35 -19.58
N LYS A 161 9.30 5.75 -18.53
CA LYS A 161 9.64 4.31 -18.45
C LYS A 161 8.94 3.65 -17.27
N GLU A 162 8.88 2.34 -17.27
CA GLU A 162 8.41 1.54 -16.15
C GLU A 162 9.33 1.66 -14.93
N VAL A 163 8.74 1.66 -13.73
CA VAL A 163 9.50 1.57 -12.48
C VAL A 163 9.84 0.11 -12.19
N SER A 164 11.13 -0.18 -12.11
CA SER A 164 11.66 -1.52 -11.87
C SER A 164 12.03 -1.74 -10.40
N VAL A 165 11.04 -1.68 -9.51
CA VAL A 165 11.24 -1.94 -8.07
C VAL A 165 10.37 -3.11 -7.60
N HIS A 166 10.88 -3.82 -6.60
CA HIS A 166 10.06 -4.70 -5.80
C HIS A 166 9.30 -3.82 -4.80
N ALA A 167 8.07 -3.40 -5.16
CA ALA A 167 7.24 -2.51 -4.36
C ALA A 167 6.72 -3.23 -3.09
N GLY A 168 7.63 -3.54 -2.18
CA GLY A 168 7.42 -4.42 -1.03
C GLY A 168 6.64 -3.78 0.11
N GLY A 169 6.74 -2.46 0.26
CA GLY A 169 6.01 -1.67 1.24
C GLY A 169 5.44 -0.41 0.60
N ILE A 170 4.24 -0.02 1.02
CA ILE A 170 3.61 1.24 0.63
C ILE A 170 2.96 1.94 1.80
N ALA A 171 2.83 3.26 1.69
CA ALA A 171 2.00 4.08 2.56
C ALA A 171 1.32 5.15 1.72
N TRP A 172 0.04 5.41 1.97
CA TRP A 172 -0.71 6.47 1.29
C TRP A 172 -1.06 7.59 2.27
N TYR A 173 -0.70 8.83 1.93
CA TYR A 173 -1.02 10.02 2.72
C TYR A 173 -1.34 11.22 1.82
N GLY A 174 -2.55 11.77 1.92
CA GLY A 174 -3.03 12.80 0.99
C GLY A 174 -2.91 12.35 -0.47
N ASP A 175 -2.34 13.20 -1.32
CA ASP A 175 -2.05 12.86 -2.72
C ASP A 175 -0.85 11.93 -2.92
N ALA A 176 -0.05 11.68 -1.87
CA ALA A 176 1.23 11.00 -1.97
C ALA A 176 1.13 9.51 -1.65
N LEU A 177 1.45 8.67 -2.63
CA LEU A 177 1.71 7.25 -2.43
C LEU A 177 3.22 7.02 -2.37
N TYR A 178 3.69 6.61 -1.19
CA TYR A 178 5.06 6.22 -0.93
C TYR A 178 5.23 4.75 -1.26
N VAL A 179 6.28 4.44 -2.02
CA VAL A 179 6.66 3.07 -2.39
C VAL A 179 8.11 2.86 -1.99
N VAL A 180 8.36 1.79 -1.24
CA VAL A 180 9.72 1.39 -0.87
C VAL A 180 10.47 0.90 -2.11
N ASP A 181 11.65 1.47 -2.32
CA ASP A 181 12.66 1.04 -3.27
C ASP A 181 13.89 0.63 -2.45
N THR A 182 14.11 -0.68 -2.30
CA THR A 182 15.15 -1.23 -1.42
C THR A 182 16.53 -0.62 -1.66
N ASP A 183 16.84 -0.28 -2.92
CA ASP A 183 18.16 0.19 -3.31
C ASP A 183 18.25 1.72 -3.32
N ASN A 184 17.13 2.44 -3.43
CA ASN A 184 17.10 3.89 -3.64
C ASN A 184 16.29 4.68 -2.61
N GLY A 185 15.70 4.04 -1.60
CA GLY A 185 14.90 4.71 -0.56
C GLY A 185 13.41 4.68 -0.84
N LEU A 186 12.77 5.86 -1.00
CA LEU A 186 11.34 5.95 -1.27
C LEU A 186 11.09 6.62 -2.63
N ARG A 187 10.16 6.04 -3.38
CA ARG A 187 9.56 6.69 -4.54
C ARG A 187 8.20 7.25 -4.13
N VAL A 188 7.94 8.49 -4.51
CA VAL A 188 6.65 9.13 -4.24
C VAL A 188 5.91 9.31 -5.55
N PHE A 189 4.64 8.92 -5.55
CA PHE A 189 3.72 9.01 -6.68
C PHE A 189 2.53 9.88 -6.29
N ASN A 190 2.02 10.67 -7.24
CA ASN A 190 0.85 11.50 -7.00
C ASN A 190 -0.42 10.77 -7.49
N VAL A 191 -1.24 10.26 -6.57
CA VAL A 191 -2.49 9.53 -6.89
C VAL A 191 -3.55 10.38 -7.58
N SER A 192 -3.46 11.72 -7.50
CA SER A 192 -4.30 12.67 -8.24
C SER A 192 -3.82 12.90 -9.68
N SER A 193 -2.72 12.27 -10.09
CA SER A 193 -2.11 12.40 -11.43
C SER A 193 -2.11 11.09 -12.22
N ILE A 194 -3.16 10.28 -12.12
CA ILE A 194 -3.28 9.06 -12.92
C ILE A 194 -3.50 9.43 -14.39
N PHE A 195 -2.71 8.88 -15.29
CA PHE A 195 -2.84 9.12 -16.73
C PHE A 195 -3.41 7.90 -17.45
N SER A 196 -4.34 8.12 -18.38
CA SER A 196 -4.78 7.08 -19.31
C SER A 196 -3.85 7.00 -20.52
N VAL A 197 -3.56 5.78 -20.97
CA VAL A 197 -2.75 5.49 -22.16
C VAL A 197 -3.47 4.50 -23.08
N GLY A 198 -2.99 4.37 -24.32
CA GLY A 198 -3.51 3.41 -25.29
C GLY A 198 -3.03 1.98 -25.03
N ALA A 199 -3.63 1.04 -25.77
CA ALA A 199 -3.16 -0.35 -25.79
C ALA A 199 -1.81 -0.48 -26.49
N GLY A 200 -1.00 -1.47 -26.08
CA GLY A 200 0.31 -1.73 -26.65
C GLY A 200 1.31 -2.24 -25.61
N ASP A 201 2.30 -2.99 -26.09
CA ASP A 201 3.32 -3.62 -25.23
C ASP A 201 4.44 -2.65 -24.83
N ARG A 202 4.65 -1.59 -25.61
CA ARG A 202 5.64 -0.56 -25.30
C ARG A 202 5.26 0.18 -24.02
N VAL A 203 6.27 0.70 -23.34
CA VAL A 203 6.10 1.66 -22.24
C VAL A 203 6.62 3.01 -22.71
N GLY A 204 5.81 4.05 -22.54
CA GLY A 204 6.13 5.40 -22.97
C GLY A 204 5.64 5.71 -24.38
N LYS A 205 6.24 6.74 -24.96
CA LYS A 205 5.93 7.25 -26.29
C LYS A 205 6.51 6.34 -27.37
N ASP A 206 5.69 6.02 -28.35
CA ASP A 206 6.11 5.38 -29.58
C ASP A 206 6.73 6.42 -30.52
N PRO A 207 7.99 6.24 -30.97
CA PRO A 207 8.69 7.25 -31.77
C PRO A 207 8.14 7.39 -33.20
N THR A 208 7.40 6.39 -33.69
CA THR A 208 6.87 6.36 -35.05
C THR A 208 5.46 6.95 -35.11
N THR A 209 4.61 6.62 -34.13
CA THR A 209 3.20 7.03 -34.10
C THR A 209 2.92 8.19 -33.16
N GLY A 210 3.83 8.49 -32.24
CA GLY A 210 3.64 9.47 -31.17
C GLY A 210 2.65 9.05 -30.09
N LYS A 211 2.08 7.83 -30.17
CA LYS A 211 1.10 7.31 -29.22
C LYS A 211 1.78 6.79 -27.95
N TYR A 212 1.03 6.81 -26.85
CA TYR A 212 1.49 6.32 -25.56
C TYR A 212 0.87 4.96 -25.24
N SER A 213 1.69 4.04 -24.75
CA SER A 213 1.24 2.75 -24.22
C SER A 213 2.03 2.40 -22.96
N ALA A 214 1.56 1.38 -22.23
CA ALA A 214 2.18 0.96 -20.99
C ALA A 214 2.03 -0.54 -20.78
N ASN A 215 2.64 -1.39 -21.62
CA ASN A 215 2.61 -2.85 -21.45
C ASN A 215 1.18 -3.40 -21.17
N ASN A 216 0.22 -2.99 -21.99
CA ASN A 216 -1.23 -3.29 -21.90
C ASN A 216 -1.93 -2.85 -20.61
N TYR A 217 -1.30 -2.05 -19.76
CA TYR A 217 -2.00 -1.27 -18.74
C TYR A 217 -2.67 -0.08 -19.42
N ALA A 218 -3.92 0.19 -19.06
CA ALA A 218 -4.63 1.37 -19.56
C ALA A 218 -4.31 2.65 -18.78
N TYR A 219 -3.63 2.51 -17.64
CA TYR A 219 -3.37 3.59 -16.70
C TYR A 219 -1.94 3.51 -16.19
N VAL A 220 -1.31 4.68 -16.07
CA VAL A 220 -0.01 4.85 -15.45
C VAL A 220 -0.09 5.87 -14.31
N LEU A 221 0.73 5.67 -13.29
CA LEU A 221 0.88 6.58 -12.15
C LEU A 221 2.32 7.11 -12.16
N PRO A 222 2.53 8.40 -12.46
CA PRO A 222 3.86 8.98 -12.59
C PRO A 222 4.49 9.24 -11.22
N GLN A 223 5.76 8.93 -11.09
CA GLN A 223 6.58 9.37 -9.98
C GLN A 223 6.65 10.90 -9.97
N MET A 224 6.36 11.50 -8.81
CA MET A 224 6.52 12.93 -8.59
C MET A 224 7.90 13.26 -8.04
N TRP A 225 8.39 12.49 -7.06
CA TRP A 225 9.64 12.72 -6.35
C TRP A 225 10.41 11.42 -6.16
N PRO A 226 11.66 11.29 -6.64
CA PRO A 226 12.63 10.43 -5.99
C PRO A 226 13.02 11.01 -4.61
N SER A 227 13.20 10.14 -3.60
CA SER A 227 13.93 10.50 -2.39
C SER A 227 15.28 9.79 -2.36
N ASN A 228 16.31 10.45 -1.82
CA ASN A 228 17.54 9.78 -1.39
C ASN A 228 17.52 9.77 0.14
N PRO A 229 17.70 8.61 0.80
CA PRO A 229 17.92 8.59 2.23
C PRO A 229 19.30 9.22 2.50
N THR A 230 19.36 10.20 3.41
CA THR A 230 20.65 10.58 3.99
C THR A 230 20.96 9.56 5.08
N PRO A 231 22.02 8.73 4.96
CA PRO A 231 22.38 7.86 6.06
C PRO A 231 22.70 8.72 7.29
N PRO A 232 22.34 8.28 8.51
CA PRO A 232 22.80 8.96 9.71
C PRO A 232 24.33 9.05 9.65
N SER A 233 24.88 10.23 9.93
CA SER A 233 26.32 10.41 10.07
C SER A 233 26.83 9.43 11.13
N ALA A 234 27.42 8.32 10.68
CA ALA A 234 28.03 7.36 11.57
C ALA A 234 29.30 7.99 12.13
N THR A 235 29.24 8.52 13.34
CA THR A 235 30.45 8.82 14.11
C THR A 235 31.13 7.49 14.43
N PRO A 236 32.35 7.20 13.92
CA PRO A 236 33.03 5.96 14.26
C PRO A 236 33.50 6.07 15.72
N GLY A 237 32.87 5.33 16.62
CA GLY A 237 33.30 5.26 18.02
C GLY A 237 32.18 5.27 19.06
N SER A 238 31.28 4.30 19.01
CA SER A 238 30.66 3.77 20.23
C SER A 238 30.09 2.39 19.92
N PRO A 239 30.43 1.35 20.70
CA PRO A 239 29.82 0.04 20.51
C PRO A 239 28.35 0.17 20.89
N SER A 240 27.47 0.18 19.90
CA SER A 240 26.05 -0.01 20.14
C SER A 240 25.86 -1.44 20.63
N THR A 241 25.60 -1.59 21.92
CA THR A 241 25.02 -2.80 22.52
C THR A 241 23.54 -2.89 22.13
N ALA A 242 23.25 -2.85 20.82
CA ALA A 242 21.99 -3.35 20.32
C ALA A 242 22.13 -4.86 20.22
N ALA A 243 21.62 -5.58 21.22
CA ALA A 243 21.46 -7.02 21.14
C ALA A 243 20.70 -7.36 19.83
N PRO A 244 21.11 -8.41 19.09
CA PRO A 244 20.35 -8.85 17.93
C PRO A 244 18.90 -9.14 18.36
N PRO A 245 17.91 -8.87 17.49
CA PRO A 245 16.52 -9.20 17.79
C PRO A 245 16.43 -10.70 18.15
N PRO A 246 15.63 -11.07 19.17
CA PRO A 246 15.50 -12.47 19.53
C PRO A 246 15.03 -13.24 18.30
N THR A 247 15.81 -14.25 17.92
CA THR A 247 15.40 -15.27 16.97
C THR A 247 14.07 -15.82 17.46
N ALA A 248 13.01 -15.64 16.66
CA ALA A 248 11.74 -16.28 16.93
C ALA A 248 11.91 -17.80 16.75
N SER A 249 12.43 -18.47 17.78
CA SER A 249 12.33 -19.91 17.91
C SER A 249 10.89 -20.23 18.24
N SER A 250 10.14 -20.74 17.27
CA SER A 250 8.85 -21.34 17.54
C SER A 250 9.09 -22.61 18.37
N SER A 251 8.97 -22.51 19.68
CA SER A 251 8.77 -23.68 20.54
C SER A 251 7.33 -24.19 20.31
N ALA A 252 7.11 -24.84 19.18
CA ALA A 252 5.98 -25.71 18.99
C ALA A 252 6.15 -26.91 19.92
N SER A 253 5.49 -26.86 21.08
CA SER A 253 5.28 -28.02 21.94
C SER A 253 4.44 -29.05 21.18
N THR A 254 5.12 -29.93 20.46
CA THR A 254 4.52 -31.14 19.91
C THR A 254 4.75 -32.25 20.91
N LYS A 255 3.74 -32.46 21.77
CA LYS A 255 3.62 -33.67 22.56
C LYS A 255 3.38 -34.83 21.58
N LYS A 256 4.44 -35.51 21.18
CA LYS A 256 4.38 -36.72 20.36
C LYS A 256 3.69 -37.83 21.16
N PRO A 257 2.56 -38.42 20.72
CA PRO A 257 2.09 -39.66 21.29
C PRO A 257 3.05 -40.77 20.82
N THR A 258 3.71 -41.43 21.77
CA THR A 258 4.42 -42.67 21.53
C THR A 258 3.42 -43.80 21.35
N SER A 259 3.10 -44.17 20.11
CA SER A 259 2.66 -45.53 19.81
C SER A 259 3.87 -46.32 19.29
N ARG A 260 4.32 -47.29 20.09
CA ARG A 260 5.13 -48.40 19.61
C ARG A 260 4.15 -49.42 19.04
N HIS A 261 4.32 -49.78 17.78
CA HIS A 261 4.02 -51.13 17.32
C HIS A 261 5.30 -51.69 16.69
N PRO A 262 5.75 -52.89 17.09
CA PRO A 262 6.91 -53.54 16.48
C PRO A 262 6.51 -54.17 15.13
N SER A 263 7.44 -54.14 14.18
CA SER A 263 7.38 -54.94 12.96
C SER A 263 7.49 -56.43 13.28
N ALA A 264 6.54 -57.19 12.75
CA ALA A 264 6.74 -58.49 12.11
C ALA A 264 5.76 -58.53 10.92
#